data_AF-A0A447IRA6-F1
#
_entry.id   AF-A0A447IRA6-F1
#
_cell.length_a   1.000
_cell.length_b   1.000
_cell.length_c   1.000
_cell.angle_alpha   90.00
_cell.angle_beta   90.00
_cell.angle_gamma   90.00
#
_symmetry.space_group_name_H-M   'P 1'
#
loop_
_entity.id
_entity.type
_entity.pdbx_description
1 polymer ?
#
loop_
_entity_poly.entity_id
_entity_poly.type
_entity_poly.pdbx_seq_one_letter_code
_entity_poly.pdbx_strand_id
1 'polypeptide(L)'
;MDDQPQRADRLSAGAMARTGGCIAPLSLAALLTLTACGRAPTTDILPGGIPAMTNLHQASTLPPDSVRTVARRDYGWRLIYHPARAPIQAEQGAARALCGLERRAVARIERIPRADPYADPGAAIIDVYCA
;
A
#
# COMPACT_ATOMS: atom_id res chain seq x y z
N MET A 1 -6.37 -49.11 15.38
CA MET A 1 -7.37 -48.92 14.32
C MET A 1 -8.61 -49.66 14.78
N ASP A 2 -9.63 -49.05 15.38
CA ASP A 2 -9.88 -47.65 15.68
C ASP A 2 -10.74 -47.65 16.96
N ASP A 3 -10.35 -46.77 17.89
CA ASP A 3 -10.95 -46.60 19.21
C ASP A 3 -12.11 -45.62 19.08
N GLN A 4 -13.33 -46.07 19.39
CA GLN A 4 -14.48 -45.19 19.46
C GLN A 4 -15.47 -45.69 20.51
N PRO A 5 -15.62 -44.98 21.64
CA PRO A 5 -16.79 -45.13 22.49
C PRO A 5 -17.72 -43.92 22.34
N GLN A 6 -18.93 -44.21 21.86
CA GLN A 6 -20.13 -43.45 22.15
C GLN A 6 -20.62 -43.74 23.58
N ARG A 7 -21.07 -42.72 24.31
CA ARG A 7 -22.31 -42.64 25.12
C ARG A 7 -22.26 -41.35 25.96
N ALA A 8 -23.29 -40.50 25.90
CA ALA A 8 -24.47 -40.51 26.79
C ALA A 8 -24.05 -40.36 28.26
N ASP A 9 -24.63 -39.56 29.11
CA ASP A 9 -25.85 -38.76 29.17
C ASP A 9 -25.72 -38.04 30.54
N ARG A 10 -26.61 -37.08 30.84
CA ARG A 10 -26.93 -36.60 32.20
C ARG A 10 -25.91 -35.63 32.84
N LEU A 11 -26.23 -34.65 33.69
CA LEU A 11 -27.34 -34.45 34.61
C LEU A 11 -27.55 -32.94 34.90
N SER A 12 -28.82 -32.64 35.17
CA SER A 12 -29.36 -31.79 36.24
C SER A 12 -28.94 -30.33 36.45
N ALA A 13 -30.02 -29.55 36.38
CA ALA A 13 -30.35 -28.35 37.13
C ALA A 13 -29.81 -28.25 38.56
N GLY A 14 -29.53 -27.00 38.95
CA GLY A 14 -29.98 -26.44 40.22
C GLY A 14 -28.89 -26.03 41.19
N ALA A 15 -28.61 -24.73 41.28
CA ALA A 15 -28.37 -24.03 42.55
C ALA A 15 -28.24 -22.51 42.32
N MET A 16 -29.23 -21.75 42.80
CA MET A 16 -29.12 -20.30 43.04
C MET A 16 -28.29 -20.04 44.30
N ALA A 17 -27.34 -19.11 44.22
CA ALA A 17 -26.84 -18.25 45.31
C ALA A 17 -25.77 -17.33 44.68
N ARG A 18 -25.58 -16.06 45.00
CA ARG A 18 -26.19 -15.12 45.94
C ARG A 18 -25.73 -13.72 45.47
N THR A 19 -26.57 -12.72 45.68
CA THR A 19 -26.30 -11.29 45.54
C THR A 19 -25.07 -10.82 46.33
N GLY A 20 -24.25 -9.93 45.75
CA GLY A 20 -23.27 -9.16 46.50
C GLY A 20 -22.45 -8.17 45.64
N GLY A 21 -22.79 -6.88 45.73
CA GLY A 21 -21.80 -5.81 45.82
C GLY A 21 -21.38 -5.06 44.54
N CYS A 22 -21.82 -3.79 44.49
CA CYS A 22 -21.16 -2.62 43.90
C CYS A 22 -20.92 -2.56 42.37
N ILE A 23 -21.77 -1.76 41.73
CA ILE A 23 -21.65 -1.30 40.34
C ILE A 23 -20.67 -0.11 40.28
N ALA A 24 -19.54 -0.33 39.58
CA ALA A 24 -18.73 0.56 38.71
C ALA A 24 -18.19 1.92 39.27
N PRO A 25 -16.91 2.29 38.98
CA PRO A 25 -16.53 2.63 37.61
C PRO A 25 -15.12 2.16 37.22
N LEU A 26 -15.03 1.02 36.52
CA LEU A 26 -13.84 0.62 35.75
C LEU A 26 -14.07 0.83 34.25
N SER A 27 -14.66 1.96 33.88
CA SER A 27 -15.15 2.22 32.51
C SER A 27 -14.26 3.13 31.66
N LEU A 28 -13.04 3.48 32.09
CA LEU A 28 -12.15 4.33 31.27
C LEU A 28 -10.98 3.62 30.60
N ALA A 29 -10.64 2.37 30.97
CA ALA A 29 -9.48 1.68 30.40
C ALA A 29 -9.78 0.86 29.14
N ALA A 30 -11.03 0.83 28.67
CA ALA A 30 -11.47 -0.08 27.59
C ALA A 30 -11.60 0.57 26.19
N LEU A 31 -11.34 1.88 26.04
CA LEU A 31 -11.55 2.58 24.76
C LEU A 31 -10.27 2.96 24.01
N LEU A 32 -9.14 2.31 24.33
CA LEU A 32 -7.87 2.50 23.62
C LEU A 32 -7.53 1.37 22.64
N THR A 33 -8.51 0.60 22.16
CA THR A 33 -8.34 -0.16 20.92
C THR A 33 -8.57 0.78 19.74
N LEU A 34 -7.68 1.76 19.59
CA LEU A 34 -7.62 2.57 18.38
C LEU A 34 -7.51 1.59 17.21
N THR A 35 -8.54 1.65 16.36
CA THR A 35 -8.58 1.07 15.04
C THR A 35 -7.32 1.48 14.29
N ALA A 36 -6.33 0.60 14.25
CA ALA A 36 -5.31 0.65 13.22
C ALA A 36 -6.05 0.35 11.90
N CYS A 37 -6.64 1.38 11.30
CA CYS A 37 -7.17 1.36 9.93
C CYS A 37 -5.99 1.33 8.94
N GLY A 38 -5.11 0.35 9.09
CA GLY A 38 -4.17 -0.09 8.07
C GLY A 38 -4.68 -1.42 7.57
N ARG A 39 -5.26 -1.45 6.38
CA ARG A 39 -5.62 -2.72 5.73
C ARG A 39 -4.35 -3.57 5.67
N ALA A 40 -4.42 -4.81 6.14
CA ALA A 40 -3.30 -5.75 6.02
C ALA A 40 -2.79 -5.75 4.58
N PRO A 41 -1.47 -5.94 4.32
CA PRO A 41 -0.92 -5.92 2.97
C PRO A 41 -1.77 -6.78 2.05
N THR A 42 -2.48 -6.14 1.13
CA THR A 42 -3.44 -6.85 0.30
C THR A 42 -2.69 -7.51 -0.84
N THR A 43 -3.14 -8.70 -1.24
CA THR A 43 -2.68 -9.36 -2.47
C THR A 43 -3.28 -8.71 -3.72
N ASP A 44 -3.70 -7.43 -3.62
CA ASP A 44 -4.34 -6.72 -4.70
C ASP A 44 -3.33 -6.49 -5.82
N ILE A 45 -3.81 -6.61 -7.05
CA ILE A 45 -3.02 -6.38 -8.25
C ILE A 45 -3.52 -5.09 -8.89
N LEU A 46 -2.64 -4.10 -9.00
CA LEU A 46 -2.89 -2.86 -9.73
C LEU A 46 -3.08 -3.16 -11.23
N PRO A 47 -3.80 -2.30 -11.96
CA PRO A 47 -3.89 -2.38 -13.41
C PRO A 47 -2.50 -2.54 -14.06
N GLY A 48 -2.37 -3.51 -14.96
CA GLY A 48 -1.07 -3.89 -15.56
C GLY A 48 -0.34 -5.02 -14.85
N GLY A 49 -0.95 -5.69 -13.86
CA GLY A 49 -0.38 -6.91 -13.27
C GLY A 49 0.60 -6.69 -12.12
N ILE A 50 0.61 -5.49 -11.53
CA ILE A 50 1.61 -5.09 -10.54
C ILE A 50 1.06 -5.28 -9.13
N PRO A 51 1.74 -6.02 -8.25
CA PRO A 51 1.31 -6.13 -6.85
C PRO A 51 1.19 -4.76 -6.18
N ALA A 52 0.11 -4.53 -5.44
CA ALA A 52 -0.09 -3.28 -4.69
C ALA A 52 1.02 -3.02 -3.65
N MET A 53 1.71 -4.09 -3.22
CA MET A 53 2.87 -4.02 -2.32
C MET A 53 4.17 -3.57 -3.03
N THR A 54 4.19 -3.44 -4.36
CA THR A 54 5.39 -2.98 -5.07
C THR A 54 5.72 -1.56 -4.66
N ASN A 55 6.92 -1.36 -4.11
CA ASN A 55 7.43 -0.03 -3.81
C ASN A 55 7.80 0.69 -5.13
N LEU A 56 6.88 1.49 -5.65
CA LEU A 56 7.05 2.18 -6.92
C LEU A 56 8.18 3.21 -6.92
N HIS A 57 8.48 3.81 -5.75
CA HIS A 57 9.62 4.73 -5.63
C HIS A 57 10.92 3.97 -5.87
N GLN A 58 11.11 2.82 -5.21
CA GLN A 58 12.27 1.97 -5.40
C GLN A 58 12.32 1.39 -6.82
N ALA A 59 11.16 0.97 -7.36
CA ALA A 59 11.07 0.37 -8.68
C ALA A 59 11.41 1.35 -9.82
N SER A 60 11.30 2.66 -9.60
CA SER A 60 11.75 3.66 -10.57
C SER A 60 13.28 3.69 -10.76
N THR A 61 14.06 3.04 -9.88
CA THR A 61 15.54 3.04 -9.84
C THR A 61 16.18 4.41 -9.60
N LEU A 62 15.37 5.44 -9.32
CA LEU A 62 15.86 6.77 -8.98
C LEU A 62 16.23 6.87 -7.50
N PRO A 63 17.17 7.77 -7.14
CA PRO A 63 17.47 8.08 -5.75
C PRO A 63 16.20 8.47 -4.98
N PRO A 64 15.94 7.94 -3.77
CA PRO A 64 14.70 8.20 -3.03
C PRO A 64 14.42 9.68 -2.77
N ASP A 65 15.46 10.47 -2.57
CA ASP A 65 15.41 11.92 -2.33
C ASP A 65 15.12 12.76 -3.59
N SER A 66 15.25 12.14 -4.77
CA SER A 66 14.87 12.71 -6.05
C SER A 66 13.40 12.46 -6.39
N VAL A 67 12.79 11.36 -5.91
CA VAL A 67 11.43 10.96 -6.30
C VAL A 67 10.39 11.56 -5.34
N ARG A 68 9.44 12.31 -5.90
CA ARG A 68 8.29 12.83 -5.13
C ARG A 68 7.11 11.91 -5.20
N THR A 69 6.78 11.43 -6.40
CA THR A 69 5.61 10.58 -6.62
C THR A 69 5.81 9.73 -7.84
N VAL A 70 5.38 8.46 -7.75
CA VAL A 70 5.25 7.55 -8.90
C VAL A 70 3.83 7.03 -8.89
N ALA A 71 3.11 7.22 -9.99
CA ALA A 71 1.71 6.82 -10.10
C ALA A 71 1.47 6.03 -11.40
N ARG A 72 0.78 4.90 -11.29
CA ARG A 72 0.27 4.16 -12.44
C ARG A 72 -0.85 4.97 -13.12
N ARG A 73 -0.85 4.97 -14.45
CA ARG A 73 -1.89 5.54 -15.33
C ARG A 73 -2.43 4.45 -16.24
N ASP A 74 -3.44 4.72 -17.03
CA ASP A 74 -3.94 3.82 -18.07
C ASP A 74 -2.89 3.61 -19.18
N TYR A 75 -2.22 4.68 -19.60
CA TYR A 75 -1.20 4.64 -20.66
C TYR A 75 0.20 4.19 -20.22
N GLY A 76 0.48 4.15 -18.91
CA GLY A 76 1.83 3.92 -18.39
C GLY A 76 2.02 4.51 -16.99
N TRP A 77 2.96 5.43 -16.84
CA TRP A 77 3.36 5.96 -15.54
C TRP A 77 3.45 7.47 -15.56
N ARG A 78 3.09 8.10 -14.44
CA ARG A 78 3.45 9.49 -14.14
C ARG A 78 4.50 9.52 -13.04
N LEU A 79 5.59 10.21 -13.31
CA LEU A 79 6.68 10.42 -12.37
C LEU A 79 6.83 11.92 -12.09
N ILE A 80 6.87 12.27 -10.80
CA ILE A 80 7.25 13.59 -10.32
C ILE A 80 8.56 13.44 -9.57
N TYR A 81 9.60 14.15 -10.00
CA TYR A 81 10.95 14.00 -9.46
C TYR A 81 11.77 15.29 -9.57
N HIS A 82 12.89 15.37 -8.85
CA HIS A 82 13.85 16.48 -8.86
C HIS A 82 15.03 16.15 -9.79
N PRO A 83 15.12 16.72 -11.00
CA PRO A 83 16.18 16.38 -11.95
C PRO A 83 17.58 16.72 -11.44
N ALA A 84 17.73 17.78 -10.64
CA ALA A 84 19.02 18.19 -10.06
C ALA A 84 19.60 17.17 -9.05
N ARG A 85 18.78 16.23 -8.56
CA ARG A 85 19.17 15.16 -7.62
C ARG A 85 19.16 13.77 -8.27
N ALA A 86 18.87 13.72 -9.56
CA ALA A 86 18.74 12.47 -10.31
C ALA A 86 19.99 12.24 -11.17
N PRO A 87 20.32 10.98 -11.49
CA PRO A 87 21.43 10.68 -12.38
C PRO A 87 21.19 11.21 -13.81
N ILE A 88 22.27 11.29 -14.60
CA ILE A 88 22.16 11.56 -16.03
C ILE A 88 21.29 10.47 -16.68
N GLN A 89 20.42 10.88 -17.63
CA GLN A 89 19.43 9.99 -18.25
C GLN A 89 18.40 9.37 -17.28
N ALA A 90 18.17 10.00 -16.12
CA ALA A 90 17.17 9.59 -15.14
C ALA A 90 15.80 9.24 -15.74
N GLU A 91 15.29 10.05 -16.67
CA GLU A 91 13.98 9.81 -17.30
C GLU A 91 13.96 8.48 -18.07
N GLN A 92 15.00 8.20 -18.84
CA GLN A 92 15.11 6.99 -19.64
C GLN A 92 15.28 5.74 -18.76
N GLY A 93 16.09 5.84 -17.71
CA GLY A 93 16.29 4.77 -16.73
C GLY A 93 14.99 4.43 -16.01
N ALA A 94 14.32 5.45 -15.47
CA ALA A 94 13.03 5.29 -14.79
C ALA A 94 11.96 4.73 -15.73
N ALA A 95 11.88 5.20 -16.98
CA ALA A 95 10.93 4.70 -17.95
C ALA A 95 11.09 3.20 -18.22
N ARG A 96 12.33 2.73 -18.43
CA ARG A 96 12.63 1.31 -18.65
C ARG A 96 12.27 0.47 -17.42
N ALA A 97 12.63 0.93 -16.24
CA ALA A 97 12.36 0.21 -15.01
C ALA A 97 10.85 0.08 -14.75
N LEU A 98 10.10 1.16 -14.92
CA LEU A 98 8.66 1.20 -14.68
C LEU A 98 7.87 0.40 -15.72
N CYS A 99 8.12 0.57 -17.03
CA CYS A 99 7.46 -0.25 -18.04
C CYS A 99 7.85 -1.74 -17.93
N GLY A 100 9.06 -2.03 -17.44
CA GLY A 100 9.52 -3.39 -17.15
C GLY A 100 8.69 -4.10 -16.08
N LEU A 101 8.11 -3.39 -15.11
CA LEU A 101 7.18 -3.97 -14.14
C LEU A 101 5.95 -4.59 -14.80
N GLU A 102 5.49 -4.00 -15.90
CA GLU A 102 4.36 -4.49 -16.70
C GLU A 102 4.80 -5.45 -17.81
N ARG A 103 6.10 -5.75 -17.92
CA ARG A 103 6.72 -6.48 -19.05
C ARG A 103 6.45 -5.83 -20.41
N ARG A 104 6.44 -4.50 -20.46
CA ARG A 104 6.17 -3.69 -21.65
C ARG A 104 7.38 -2.87 -22.06
N ALA A 105 7.48 -2.52 -23.33
CA ALA A 105 8.54 -1.65 -23.83
C ALA A 105 8.19 -0.18 -23.57
N VAL A 106 9.21 0.69 -23.52
CA VAL A 106 8.97 2.14 -23.47
C VAL A 106 8.56 2.61 -24.86
N ALA A 107 7.38 3.21 -24.98
CA ALA A 107 6.86 3.76 -26.22
C ALA A 107 7.29 5.21 -26.42
N ARG A 108 7.11 6.04 -25.39
CA ARG A 108 7.53 7.46 -25.38
C ARG A 108 7.64 8.01 -23.96
N ILE A 109 8.39 9.09 -23.81
CA ILE A 109 8.48 9.88 -22.59
C ILE A 109 8.06 11.30 -22.96
N GLU A 110 7.12 11.85 -22.21
CA GLU A 110 6.58 13.19 -22.42
C GLU A 110 6.77 14.03 -21.17
N ARG A 111 7.38 15.20 -21.30
CA ARG A 111 7.55 16.12 -20.18
C ARG A 111 6.35 17.06 -20.09
N ILE A 112 5.67 17.05 -18.96
CA ILE A 112 4.46 17.82 -18.73
C ILE A 112 4.82 19.18 -18.11
N PRO A 113 4.36 20.30 -18.70
CA PRO A 113 4.54 21.61 -18.10
C PRO A 113 3.89 21.68 -16.72
N ARG A 114 4.61 22.26 -15.76
CA ARG A 114 4.06 22.56 -14.43
C ARG A 114 3.20 23.81 -14.50
N ALA A 115 1.96 23.72 -14.04
CA ALA A 115 1.04 24.85 -13.99
C ALA A 115 1.45 25.89 -12.92
N ASP A 116 1.91 25.41 -11.75
CA ASP A 116 2.47 26.26 -10.70
C ASP A 116 3.96 25.92 -10.49
N PRO A 117 4.88 26.82 -10.86
CA PRO A 117 6.31 26.57 -10.66
C PRO A 117 6.73 26.58 -9.18
N TYR A 118 5.97 27.22 -8.29
CA TYR A 118 6.34 27.43 -6.87
C TYR A 118 5.88 26.33 -5.92
N ALA A 119 4.92 25.49 -6.32
CA ALA A 119 4.39 24.41 -5.48
C ALA A 119 5.45 23.37 -5.05
N ASP A 120 6.45 23.09 -5.90
CA ASP A 120 7.59 22.21 -5.57
C ASP A 120 8.82 22.57 -6.42
N PRO A 121 9.51 23.68 -6.13
CA PRO A 121 10.50 24.29 -7.00
C PRO A 121 11.58 23.30 -7.45
N GLY A 122 11.84 23.25 -8.75
CA GLY A 122 12.84 22.36 -9.35
C GLY A 122 12.36 20.94 -9.65
N ALA A 123 11.16 20.53 -9.21
CA ALA A 123 10.59 19.25 -9.64
C ALA A 123 10.04 19.32 -11.08
N ALA A 124 10.23 18.22 -11.81
CA ALA A 124 9.70 17.97 -13.14
C ALA A 124 8.62 16.89 -13.10
N ILE A 125 7.69 16.97 -14.05
CA ILE A 125 6.66 15.94 -14.27
C ILE A 125 6.93 15.31 -15.63
N ILE A 126 7.00 13.98 -15.66
CA ILE A 126 7.02 13.21 -16.90
C ILE A 126 5.91 12.16 -16.92
N ASP A 127 5.36 11.94 -18.10
CA ASP A 127 4.52 10.82 -18.44
C ASP A 127 5.32 9.83 -19.29
N VAL A 128 5.39 8.58 -18.82
CA VAL A 128 6.00 7.47 -19.52
C VAL A 128 4.89 6.62 -20.08
N TYR A 129 4.94 6.37 -21.38
CA TYR A 129 3.99 5.51 -22.08
C TYR A 129 4.65 4.17 -22.35
N CYS A 130 3.94 3.09 -22.06
CA CYS A 130 4.40 1.73 -22.32
C CYS A 130 3.65 1.14 -23.53
N ALA A 131 4.31 0.27 -24.31
CA ALA A 131 3.76 -0.45 -25.47
C ALA A 131 3.44 -1.90 -25.10
#